data_AF-A0A8T7LJI6-F1
#
_entry.id   AF-A0A8T7LJI6-F1
#
_cell.length_a   1.000
_cell.length_b   1.000
_cell.length_c   1.000
_cell.angle_alpha   90.00
_cell.angle_beta   90.00
_cell.angle_gamma   90.00
#
_symmetry.space_group_name_H-M   'P 1'
#
loop_
_entity.id
_entity.type
_entity.pdbx_description
1 polymer ?
#
loop_
_entity_poly.entity_id
_entity_poly.type
_entity_poly.pdbx_seq_one_letter_code
_entity_poly.pdbx_strand_id
1 'polypeptide(L)'
;MASDYLESSQNDAEEIAKTLQQVDMLLGSEKLNQLYEGAAELRKNVRKMLVNIRTDLETLNNLEKEDPFKNDPSLANQRYKLIQKIETTKIDFEFEIVPALEKLTRQVVEKSKQDPPEQLDEKTLPPPPPGERWTVQKVLDTASQFVEQAARAGAIFTKAYTLAKALGLVLGVPIP
;
A
#
# COMPACT_ATOMS: atom_id res chain seq x y z
N MET A 1 7.67 10.28 -26.14
CA MET A 1 7.80 11.24 -25.01
C MET A 1 6.48 11.41 -24.24
N ALA A 2 5.39 11.94 -24.82
CA ALA A 2 4.12 12.07 -24.08
C ALA A 2 3.39 10.72 -23.82
N SER A 3 3.55 9.74 -24.73
CA SER A 3 2.97 8.40 -24.57
C SER A 3 3.63 7.62 -23.43
N ASP A 4 4.96 7.66 -23.35
CA ASP A 4 5.75 6.92 -22.36
C ASP A 4 5.49 7.43 -20.93
N TYR A 5 5.27 8.75 -20.78
CA TYR A 5 4.91 9.36 -19.50
C TYR A 5 3.51 8.91 -19.02
N LEU A 6 2.55 8.80 -19.93
CA LEU A 6 1.20 8.35 -19.61
C LEU A 6 1.16 6.89 -19.16
N GLU A 7 1.86 6.02 -19.90
CA GLU A 7 1.95 4.60 -19.57
C GLU A 7 2.66 4.40 -18.22
N SER A 8 3.75 5.13 -17.97
CA SER A 8 4.43 5.10 -16.67
C SER A 8 3.52 5.58 -15.52
N SER A 9 2.76 6.66 -15.73
CA SER A 9 1.85 7.21 -14.72
C SER A 9 0.72 6.24 -14.38
N GLN A 10 0.14 5.57 -15.38
CA GLN A 10 -0.87 4.53 -15.19
C GLN A 10 -0.32 3.34 -14.41
N ASN A 11 0.87 2.84 -14.79
CA ASN A 11 1.53 1.74 -14.08
C ASN A 11 1.77 2.08 -12.61
N ASP A 12 2.27 3.28 -12.30
CA ASP A 12 2.44 3.74 -10.92
C ASP A 12 1.12 3.75 -10.15
N ALA A 13 0.05 4.24 -10.77
CA ALA A 13 -1.27 4.31 -10.17
C ALA A 13 -1.87 2.91 -9.92
N GLU A 14 -1.63 1.94 -10.81
CA GLU A 14 -2.01 0.54 -10.61
C GLU A 14 -1.25 -0.09 -9.43
N GLU A 15 0.06 0.15 -9.31
CA GLU A 15 0.86 -0.32 -8.17
C GLU A 15 0.41 0.31 -6.85
N ILE A 16 0.03 1.59 -6.86
CA ILE A 16 -0.59 2.25 -5.71
C ILE A 16 -1.94 1.60 -5.37
N ALA A 17 -2.79 1.31 -6.36
CA ALA A 17 -4.08 0.65 -6.13
C ALA A 17 -3.92 -0.75 -5.53
N LYS A 18 -2.94 -1.54 -6.01
CA LYS A 18 -2.59 -2.86 -5.44
C LYS A 18 -2.12 -2.71 -3.99
N THR A 19 -1.22 -1.77 -3.74
CA THR A 19 -0.68 -1.50 -2.41
C THR A 19 -1.79 -1.06 -1.44
N LEU A 20 -2.67 -0.16 -1.84
CA LEU A 20 -3.83 0.29 -1.05
C LEU A 20 -4.78 -0.86 -0.72
N GLN A 21 -4.99 -1.81 -1.64
CA GLN A 21 -5.80 -3.00 -1.38
C GLN A 21 -5.16 -3.88 -0.29
N GLN A 22 -3.85 -4.10 -0.36
CA GLN A 22 -3.12 -4.87 0.65
C GLN A 22 -3.17 -4.16 2.01
N VAL A 23 -3.01 -2.84 2.02
CA VAL A 23 -3.13 -2.04 3.25
C VAL A 23 -4.55 -2.10 3.83
N ASP A 24 -5.62 -1.99 3.03
CA ASP A 24 -7.00 -2.14 3.55
C ASP A 24 -7.23 -3.50 4.22
N MET A 25 -6.68 -4.57 3.61
CA MET A 25 -6.76 -5.92 4.17
C MET A 25 -6.10 -5.99 5.55
N LEU A 26 -4.88 -5.45 5.70
CA LEU A 26 -4.17 -5.42 6.99
C LEU A 26 -4.90 -4.57 8.02
N LEU A 27 -5.35 -3.38 7.62
CA LEU A 27 -6.07 -2.46 8.49
C LEU A 27 -7.43 -3.01 8.93
N GLY A 28 -7.95 -4.01 8.20
CA GLY A 28 -9.14 -4.76 8.55
C GLY A 28 -8.94 -5.96 9.47
N SER A 29 -7.70 -6.28 9.83
CA SER A 29 -7.39 -7.42 10.70
C SER A 29 -7.91 -7.20 12.12
N GLU A 30 -8.62 -8.19 12.66
CA GLU A 30 -9.06 -8.17 14.06
C GLU A 30 -7.87 -8.04 15.03
N LYS A 31 -6.76 -8.70 14.70
CA LYS A 31 -5.53 -8.64 15.50
C LYS A 31 -4.95 -7.22 15.54
N LEU A 32 -5.08 -6.44 14.48
CA LEU A 32 -4.67 -5.04 14.51
C LEU A 32 -5.57 -4.23 15.45
N ASN A 33 -6.89 -4.44 15.41
CA ASN A 33 -7.81 -3.73 16.30
C ASN A 33 -7.54 -4.02 17.78
N GLN A 34 -7.11 -5.25 18.11
CA GLN A 34 -6.68 -5.62 19.46
C GLN A 34 -5.37 -4.91 19.86
N LEU A 35 -4.45 -4.74 18.91
CA LEU A 35 -3.16 -4.10 19.16
C LEU A 35 -3.23 -2.57 19.12
N TYR A 36 -4.13 -1.98 18.34
CA TYR A 36 -4.17 -0.55 18.07
C TYR A 36 -5.58 -0.06 17.64
N GLU A 37 -6.24 0.70 18.52
CA GLU A 37 -7.62 1.20 18.28
C GLU A 37 -7.70 2.31 17.21
N GLY A 38 -6.57 2.94 16.85
CA GLY A 38 -6.55 4.08 15.92
C GLY A 38 -6.50 3.74 14.42
N ALA A 39 -6.61 2.46 14.04
CA ALA A 39 -6.47 2.02 12.65
C ALA A 39 -7.68 2.35 11.75
N ALA A 40 -8.86 2.57 12.35
CA ALA A 40 -10.12 2.74 11.62
C ALA A 40 -10.15 3.96 10.69
N GLU A 41 -9.63 5.11 11.13
CA GLU A 41 -9.62 6.32 10.31
C GLU A 41 -8.65 6.18 9.13
N LEU A 42 -7.46 5.61 9.36
CA LEU A 42 -6.53 5.31 8.27
C LEU A 42 -7.16 4.35 7.26
N ARG A 43 -7.87 3.30 7.73
CA ARG A 43 -8.56 2.35 6.87
C ARG A 43 -9.61 3.03 6.00
N LYS A 44 -10.40 3.94 6.57
CA LYS A 44 -11.40 4.71 5.85
C LYS A 44 -10.76 5.56 4.74
N ASN A 45 -9.64 6.21 5.03
CA ASN A 45 -8.91 7.02 4.05
C ASN A 45 -8.30 6.16 2.94
N VAL A 46 -7.68 5.03 3.29
CA VAL A 46 -7.16 4.04 2.35
C VAL A 46 -8.26 3.53 1.41
N ARG A 47 -9.44 3.18 1.94
CA ARG A 47 -10.59 2.74 1.14
C ARG A 47 -11.09 3.81 0.19
N LYS A 48 -11.26 5.04 0.68
CA LYS A 48 -11.70 6.18 -0.14
C LYS A 48 -10.74 6.38 -1.31
N MET A 49 -9.44 6.38 -1.04
CA MET A 49 -8.40 6.54 -2.05
C MET A 49 -8.36 5.37 -3.05
N LEU A 50 -8.47 4.13 -2.56
CA LEU A 50 -8.52 2.94 -3.39
C LEU A 50 -9.69 2.96 -4.38
N VAL A 51 -10.87 3.38 -3.91
CA VAL A 51 -12.05 3.52 -4.78
C VAL A 51 -11.80 4.59 -5.84
N ASN A 52 -11.34 5.77 -5.43
CA ASN A 52 -11.08 6.88 -6.35
C ASN A 52 -10.09 6.49 -7.45
N ILE A 53 -8.91 5.97 -7.09
CA ILE A 53 -7.86 5.63 -8.05
C ILE A 53 -8.30 4.54 -9.02
N ARG A 54 -9.05 3.53 -8.55
CA ARG A 54 -9.58 2.46 -9.39
C ARG A 54 -10.63 2.97 -10.38
N THR A 55 -11.57 3.78 -9.89
CA THR A 55 -12.62 4.36 -10.75
C THR A 55 -12.02 5.29 -11.80
N ASP A 56 -11.05 6.13 -11.44
CA ASP A 56 -10.40 7.03 -12.39
C ASP A 56 -9.55 6.25 -13.42
N LEU A 57 -8.82 5.20 -13.00
CA LEU A 57 -8.09 4.31 -13.93
C LEU A 57 -9.01 3.55 -14.88
N GLU A 58 -10.10 2.98 -14.38
CA GLU A 58 -11.08 2.27 -15.20
C GLU A 58 -11.72 3.21 -16.22
N THR A 59 -12.08 4.43 -15.79
CA THR A 59 -12.64 5.46 -16.68
C THR A 59 -11.63 5.86 -17.75
N LEU A 60 -10.35 6.02 -17.39
CA LEU A 60 -9.29 6.33 -18.35
C LEU A 60 -9.09 5.21 -19.37
N ASN A 61 -9.06 3.95 -18.92
CA ASN A 61 -8.95 2.78 -19.80
C ASN A 61 -10.15 2.67 -20.76
N ASN A 62 -11.37 2.93 -20.28
CA ASN A 62 -12.56 2.94 -21.14
C ASN A 62 -12.49 4.05 -22.19
N LEU A 63 -12.03 5.24 -21.79
CA LEU A 63 -11.84 6.36 -22.71
C LEU A 63 -10.75 6.05 -23.76
N GLU A 64 -9.70 5.33 -23.39
CA GLU A 64 -8.66 4.87 -24.34
C GLU A 64 -9.16 3.80 -25.31
N LYS A 65 -10.17 3.00 -24.93
CA LYS A 65 -10.85 2.07 -25.85
C LYS A 65 -11.79 2.77 -26.82
N GLU A 66 -12.49 3.81 -26.34
CA GLU A 66 -13.42 4.61 -27.15
C GLU A 66 -12.69 5.48 -28.19
N ASP A 67 -11.51 6.02 -27.84
CA ASP A 67 -10.68 6.83 -28.73
C ASP A 67 -9.20 6.41 -28.67
N PRO A 68 -8.83 5.28 -29.31
CA PRO A 68 -7.47 4.73 -29.24
C PRO A 68 -6.42 5.63 -29.87
N PHE A 69 -6.81 6.37 -30.93
CA PHE A 69 -5.92 7.26 -31.66
C PHE A 69 -5.88 8.68 -31.10
N LYS A 70 -6.64 8.96 -30.03
CA LYS A 70 -6.66 10.26 -29.33
C LYS A 70 -7.08 11.43 -30.23
N ASN A 71 -7.97 11.16 -31.19
CA ASN A 71 -8.37 12.09 -32.24
C ASN A 71 -9.67 12.83 -31.93
N ASP A 72 -10.44 12.40 -30.92
CA ASP A 72 -11.67 13.08 -30.53
C ASP A 72 -11.36 14.26 -29.57
N PRO A 73 -11.54 15.52 -30.00
CA PRO A 73 -11.26 16.68 -29.16
C PRO A 73 -12.23 16.81 -27.97
N SER A 74 -13.43 16.23 -28.04
CA SER A 74 -14.40 16.23 -26.94
C SER A 74 -13.94 15.33 -25.77
N LEU A 75 -13.23 14.25 -26.07
CA LEU A 75 -12.67 13.32 -25.10
C LEU A 75 -11.30 13.77 -24.57
N ALA A 76 -10.59 14.64 -25.30
CA ALA A 76 -9.28 15.16 -24.87
C ALA A 76 -9.34 15.88 -23.52
N ASN A 77 -10.36 16.71 -23.28
CA ASN A 77 -10.54 17.41 -22.00
C ASN A 77 -10.87 16.44 -20.86
N GLN A 78 -11.67 15.41 -21.13
CA GLN A 78 -12.00 14.39 -20.13
C GLN A 78 -10.75 13.59 -19.73
N ARG A 79 -9.96 13.16 -20.72
CA ARG A 79 -8.67 12.48 -20.53
C ARG A 79 -7.73 13.30 -19.66
N TYR A 80 -7.54 14.57 -19.99
CA TYR A 80 -6.69 15.48 -19.22
C TYR A 80 -7.12 15.59 -17.75
N LYS A 81 -8.43 15.79 -17.50
CA LYS A 81 -8.98 15.85 -16.13
C LYS A 81 -8.78 14.55 -15.35
N LEU A 82 -8.92 13.39 -16.00
CA LEU A 82 -8.71 12.08 -15.36
C LEU A 82 -7.24 11.90 -14.96
N ILE A 83 -6.30 12.23 -15.84
CA ILE A 83 -4.86 12.18 -15.53
C ILE A 83 -4.54 13.10 -14.34
N GLN A 84 -5.08 14.31 -14.31
CA GLN A 84 -4.87 15.23 -13.17
C GLN A 84 -5.39 14.68 -11.84
N LYS A 85 -6.56 14.01 -11.85
CA LYS A 85 -7.11 13.38 -10.65
C LYS A 85 -6.24 12.21 -10.18
N ILE A 86 -5.74 11.39 -11.11
CA ILE A 86 -4.81 10.30 -10.80
C ILE A 86 -3.54 10.86 -10.17
N GLU A 87 -2.93 11.89 -10.75
CA GLU A 87 -1.74 12.53 -10.18
C GLU A 87 -2.00 13.15 -8.80
N THR A 88 -3.15 13.78 -8.61
CA THR A 88 -3.54 14.30 -7.28
C THR A 88 -3.68 13.17 -6.27
N THR A 89 -4.28 12.05 -6.68
CA THR A 89 -4.44 10.87 -5.80
C THR A 89 -3.09 10.25 -5.43
N LYS A 90 -2.12 10.26 -6.35
CA LYS A 90 -0.73 9.83 -6.07
C LYS A 90 -0.05 10.73 -5.04
N ILE A 91 -0.27 12.05 -5.12
CA ILE A 91 0.21 13.01 -4.14
C ILE A 91 -0.44 12.74 -2.77
N ASP A 92 -1.76 12.59 -2.71
CA ASP A 92 -2.46 12.28 -1.46
C ASP A 92 -1.97 10.96 -0.85
N PHE A 93 -1.70 9.95 -1.69
CA PHE A 93 -1.09 8.70 -1.23
C PHE A 93 0.26 8.94 -0.55
N GLU A 94 1.15 9.71 -1.19
CA GLU A 94 2.48 10.03 -0.70
C GLU A 94 2.47 10.83 0.61
N PHE A 95 1.60 11.83 0.73
CA PHE A 95 1.64 12.78 1.84
C PHE A 95 0.63 12.49 2.96
N GLU A 96 -0.44 11.75 2.70
CA GLU A 96 -1.44 11.39 3.71
C GLU A 96 -1.32 9.93 4.15
N ILE A 97 -1.31 8.99 3.19
CA ILE A 97 -1.39 7.55 3.50
C ILE A 97 -0.05 7.00 3.97
N VAL A 98 1.03 7.25 3.24
CA VAL A 98 2.35 6.67 3.57
C VAL A 98 2.85 7.11 4.96
N PRO A 99 2.78 8.40 5.36
CA PRO A 99 3.26 8.82 6.67
C PRO A 99 2.40 8.25 7.81
N ALA A 100 1.07 8.17 7.60
CA ALA A 100 0.16 7.57 8.57
C ALA A 100 0.41 6.07 8.73
N LEU A 101 0.64 5.36 7.62
CA LEU A 101 1.02 3.95 7.62
C LEU A 101 2.37 3.74 8.31
N GLU A 102 3.37 4.57 8.03
CA GLU A 102 4.68 4.49 8.67
C GLU A 102 4.56 4.64 10.20
N LYS A 103 3.81 5.64 10.66
CA LYS A 103 3.55 5.87 12.08
C LYS A 103 2.86 4.67 12.73
N LEU A 104 1.81 4.15 12.10
CA LEU A 104 1.08 2.97 12.59
C LEU A 104 2.00 1.75 12.68
N THR A 105 2.71 1.42 11.61
CA THR A 105 3.59 0.24 11.56
C THR A 105 4.67 0.33 12.63
N ARG A 106 5.30 1.50 12.82
CA ARG A 106 6.27 1.71 13.91
C ARG A 106 5.65 1.46 15.28
N GLN A 107 4.46 2.01 15.54
CA GLN A 107 3.77 1.84 16.83
C GLN A 107 3.41 0.39 17.10
N VAL A 108 2.91 -0.33 16.09
CA VAL A 108 2.55 -1.75 16.22
C VAL A 108 3.80 -2.59 16.49
N VAL A 109 4.88 -2.39 15.74
CA VAL A 109 6.15 -3.11 15.94
C VAL A 109 6.70 -2.85 17.35
N GLU A 110 6.76 -1.59 17.79
CA GLU A 110 7.28 -1.25 19.12
C GLU A 110 6.39 -1.79 20.24
N LYS A 111 5.06 -1.74 20.10
CA LYS A 111 4.15 -2.35 21.07
C LYS A 111 4.36 -3.87 21.15
N SER A 112 4.51 -4.55 20.02
CA SER A 112 4.79 -5.98 19.98
C SER A 112 6.20 -6.36 20.47
N LYS A 113 7.16 -5.43 20.53
CA LYS A 113 8.44 -5.66 21.23
C LYS A 113 8.31 -5.53 22.74
N GLN A 114 7.47 -4.61 23.22
CA GLN A 114 7.21 -4.42 24.64
C GLN A 114 6.37 -5.56 25.23
N ASP A 115 5.46 -6.11 24.43
CA ASP A 115 4.60 -7.23 24.78
C ASP A 115 4.63 -8.29 23.64
N PRO A 116 5.69 -9.12 23.59
CA PRO A 116 5.85 -10.11 22.54
C PRO A 116 4.78 -11.21 22.63
N PRO A 117 4.23 -11.67 21.49
CA PRO A 117 3.29 -12.78 21.51
C PRO A 117 3.96 -14.05 22.06
N GLU A 118 3.24 -14.80 22.90
CA GLU A 118 3.76 -16.03 23.51
C GLU A 118 4.07 -17.12 22.47
N GLN A 119 3.32 -17.15 21.36
CA GLN A 119 3.46 -18.14 20.30
C GLN A 119 3.31 -17.48 18.92
N LEU A 120 4.03 -18.02 17.94
CA LEU A 120 3.86 -17.69 16.54
C LEU A 120 2.97 -18.73 15.86
N ASP A 121 2.04 -18.26 15.05
CA ASP A 121 1.38 -19.12 14.07
C ASP A 121 2.20 -19.14 12.77
N GLU A 122 3.18 -20.04 12.72
CA GLU A 122 4.07 -20.20 11.56
C GLU A 122 3.33 -20.47 10.25
N LYS A 123 2.09 -20.98 10.28
CA LYS A 123 1.30 -21.26 9.07
C LYS A 123 0.80 -19.99 8.39
N THR A 124 0.74 -18.89 9.12
CA THR A 124 0.25 -17.59 8.65
C THR A 124 1.37 -16.65 8.20
N LEU A 125 2.62 -17.01 8.51
CA LEU A 125 3.80 -16.24 8.16
C LEU A 125 4.29 -16.60 6.74
N PRO A 126 4.92 -15.63 6.03
CA PRO A 126 5.63 -15.95 4.80
C PRO A 126 6.76 -16.96 5.06
N PRO A 127 7.27 -17.66 4.03
CA PRO A 127 8.40 -18.56 4.20
C PRO A 127 9.58 -17.87 4.89
N PRO A 128 10.22 -18.50 5.89
CA PRO A 128 11.41 -17.94 6.52
C PRO A 128 12.59 -17.90 5.53
N PRO A 129 13.64 -17.12 5.84
CA PRO A 129 14.89 -17.17 5.11
C PRO A 129 15.45 -18.62 5.01
N PRO A 130 16.14 -18.97 3.91
CA PRO A 130 16.68 -20.32 3.73
C PRO A 130 17.57 -20.76 4.90
N GLY A 131 17.30 -21.95 5.45
CA GLY A 131 18.06 -22.50 6.57
C GLY A 131 17.63 -21.99 7.95
N GLU A 132 16.58 -21.17 8.03
CA GLU A 132 16.09 -20.59 9.29
C GLU A 132 14.65 -21.02 9.62
N ARG A 133 14.28 -20.88 10.90
CA ARG A 133 12.89 -20.93 11.38
C ARG A 133 12.47 -19.57 11.93
N TRP A 134 11.18 -19.28 11.84
CA TRP A 134 10.61 -18.12 12.51
C TRP A 134 10.68 -18.29 14.03
N THR A 135 11.08 -17.21 14.69
CA THR A 135 10.93 -17.02 16.13
C THR A 135 10.31 -15.66 16.35
N VAL A 136 9.67 -15.45 17.51
CA VAL A 136 9.02 -14.16 17.83
C VAL A 136 10.02 -13.01 17.65
N GLN A 137 11.24 -13.19 18.18
CA GLN A 137 12.31 -12.20 18.05
C GLN A 137 12.66 -11.93 16.58
N LYS A 138 12.83 -12.98 15.76
CA LYS A 138 13.15 -12.80 14.33
C LYS A 138 12.04 -12.08 13.57
N VAL A 139 10.78 -12.40 13.84
CA VAL A 139 9.63 -11.71 13.24
C VAL A 139 9.70 -10.21 13.54
N LEU A 140 9.95 -9.83 14.81
CA LEU A 140 10.01 -8.43 15.22
C LEU A 140 11.25 -7.71 14.68
N ASP A 141 12.40 -8.39 14.61
CA ASP A 141 13.64 -7.86 14.04
C ASP A 141 13.49 -7.64 12.53
N THR A 142 12.95 -8.61 11.80
CA THR A 142 12.67 -8.48 10.36
C THR A 142 11.64 -7.39 10.08
N ALA A 143 10.57 -7.28 10.88
CA ALA A 143 9.61 -6.20 10.74
C ALA A 143 10.26 -4.82 10.96
N SER A 144 11.17 -4.71 11.93
CA SER A 144 11.94 -3.48 12.17
C SER A 144 12.85 -3.13 10.99
N GLN A 145 13.54 -4.12 10.43
CA GLN A 145 14.37 -3.95 9.24
C GLN A 145 13.56 -3.48 8.04
N PHE A 146 12.35 -4.00 7.84
CA PHE A 146 11.47 -3.52 6.78
C PHE A 146 11.06 -2.05 6.98
N VAL A 147 10.76 -1.63 8.22
CA VAL A 147 10.47 -0.21 8.50
C VAL A 147 11.67 0.68 8.14
N GLU A 148 12.89 0.24 8.45
CA GLU A 148 14.12 0.97 8.09
C GLU A 148 14.38 1.00 6.58
N GLN A 149 14.15 -0.13 5.89
CA GLN A 149 14.28 -0.22 4.43
C GLN A 149 13.27 0.67 3.73
N ALA A 150 12.04 0.74 4.24
CA ALA A 150 11.00 1.62 3.70
C ALA A 150 11.43 3.09 3.71
N ALA A 151 12.15 3.54 4.73
CA ALA A 151 12.68 4.90 4.81
C ALA A 151 13.76 5.20 3.74
N ARG A 152 14.37 4.18 3.13
CA ARG A 152 15.40 4.29 2.10
C ARG A 152 14.89 3.98 0.69
N ALA A 153 13.62 3.58 0.55
CA ALA A 153 13.03 3.24 -0.73
C ALA A 153 12.88 4.49 -1.61
N GLY A 154 13.36 4.40 -2.87
CA GLY A 154 13.29 5.52 -3.81
C GLY A 154 11.91 5.77 -4.41
N ALA A 155 11.07 4.73 -4.51
CA ALA A 155 9.71 4.84 -5.02
C ALA A 155 8.68 4.76 -3.88
N ILE A 156 7.65 5.62 -3.94
CA ILE A 156 6.69 5.76 -2.84
C ILE A 156 5.82 4.53 -2.63
N PHE A 157 5.41 3.84 -3.71
CA PHE A 157 4.67 2.59 -3.61
C PHE A 157 5.54 1.48 -3.01
N THR A 158 6.83 1.41 -3.35
CA THR A 158 7.78 0.47 -2.73
C THR A 158 7.92 0.73 -1.24
N LYS A 159 7.97 2.00 -0.82
CA LYS A 159 7.96 2.39 0.60
C LYS A 159 6.70 1.87 1.30
N ALA A 160 5.53 2.19 0.77
CA ALA A 160 4.26 1.76 1.33
C ALA A 160 4.10 0.24 1.39
N TYR A 161 4.48 -0.47 0.33
CA TYR A 161 4.46 -1.93 0.26
C TYR A 161 5.41 -2.56 1.28
N THR A 162 6.59 -1.99 1.49
CA THR A 162 7.54 -2.46 2.50
C THR A 162 7.01 -2.25 3.92
N LEU A 163 6.34 -1.12 4.18
CA LEU A 163 5.63 -0.88 5.44
C LEU A 163 4.47 -1.86 5.65
N ALA A 164 3.74 -2.16 4.58
CA ALA A 164 2.68 -3.17 4.60
C ALA A 164 3.26 -4.54 4.95
N LYS A 165 4.38 -4.96 4.34
CA LYS A 165 5.08 -6.21 4.67
C LYS A 165 5.47 -6.30 6.14
N ALA A 166 6.04 -5.24 6.70
CA ALA A 166 6.37 -5.18 8.12
C ALA A 166 5.12 -5.40 9.00
N LEU A 167 4.04 -4.69 8.69
CA LEU A 167 2.78 -4.81 9.41
C LEU A 167 2.16 -6.21 9.27
N GLY A 168 2.10 -6.75 8.06
CA GLY A 168 1.61 -8.10 7.78
C GLY A 168 2.40 -9.17 8.52
N LEU A 169 3.72 -9.02 8.62
CA LEU A 169 4.58 -9.95 9.36
C LEU A 169 4.24 -9.98 10.86
N VAL A 170 4.07 -8.82 11.50
CA VAL A 170 3.70 -8.73 12.93
C VAL A 170 2.27 -9.25 13.15
N LEU A 171 1.36 -8.96 12.23
CA LEU A 171 -0.02 -9.42 12.31
C LEU A 171 -0.16 -10.91 11.96
N GLY A 172 0.80 -11.55 11.31
CA GLY A 172 0.60 -12.89 10.77
C GLY A 172 -0.46 -12.88 9.67
N VAL A 173 -0.46 -11.85 8.84
CA VAL A 173 -1.34 -11.72 7.67
C VAL A 173 -0.44 -11.73 6.44
N PRO A 174 -0.51 -12.77 5.59
CA PRO A 174 0.35 -12.86 4.42
C PRO A 174 -0.03 -11.76 3.42
N ILE A 175 1.00 -11.09 2.90
CA ILE A 175 0.86 -10.13 1.80
C ILE A 175 1.52 -10.75 0.56
N PRO A 176 0.80 -10.86 -0.56
CA PRO A 176 1.36 -11.37 -1.81
C PRO A 176 2.44 -10.46 -2.39
#